data_AF-A0A9X1T128-F1
#
_entry.id   AF-A0A9X1T128-F1
#
_cell.length_a   1.000
_cell.length_b   1.000
_cell.length_c   1.000
_cell.angle_alpha   90.00
_cell.angle_beta   90.00
_cell.angle_gamma   90.00
#
_symmetry.space_group_name_H-M   'P 1'
#
loop_
_entity.id
_entity.type
_entity.pdbx_description
1 polymer ?
#
loop_
_entity_poly.entity_id
_entity_poly.type
_entity_poly.pdbx_seq_one_letter_code
_entity_poly.pdbx_strand_id
1 'polypeptide(L)'
;MSGPRAGPGSRVVLKSISQLRDAGLLGEEAGDVEAVARRYAVAVTPAMAALIDPDDPRDPIALQFVPDIAELDHRPEERADPIGDAAHSPVEGIVHRYPDRVLLKAVHVCPVYCRFCFRREMVGPDGLGTLAADALDAAIAYIADHKEIWEVILTGGDPLVLSPRRLADIMGRLAAIDHVKIVRLHSRVPAVDPARIDVALIAALKASGKTVYVALHANHPRELTQEARNACARLVEAGIVMISQTVLLKGVNDDVETLSALMRAFVETRIKPYYLHHPDLAPGTAHFRLSVEEGQALVAALRGTISGLCQPTYVLDIPGGHGKAVIAAPSIAPSGDGHRVEDFRGGLHDYPPR
;
A
#
# COMPACT_ATOMS: atom_id res chain seq x y z
N MET A 1 -17.60 -38.82 6.30
CA MET A 1 -17.16 -38.22 7.58
C MET A 1 -16.78 -36.80 7.28
N SER A 2 -17.70 -35.87 7.50
CA SER A 2 -17.53 -34.44 7.30
C SER A 2 -16.66 -33.89 8.44
N GLY A 3 -15.43 -33.48 8.11
CA GLY A 3 -14.56 -32.76 9.04
C GLY A 3 -15.21 -31.44 9.49
N PRO A 4 -14.79 -30.87 10.62
CA PRO A 4 -15.40 -29.66 11.15
C PRO A 4 -15.13 -28.51 10.18
N ARG A 5 -16.19 -28.00 9.54
CA ARG A 5 -16.13 -26.70 8.86
C ARG A 5 -15.75 -25.67 9.92
N ALA A 6 -14.63 -24.98 9.74
CA ALA A 6 -14.26 -23.85 10.57
C ALA A 6 -15.40 -22.83 10.52
N GLY A 7 -16.10 -22.63 11.63
CA GLY A 7 -17.18 -21.65 11.71
C GLY A 7 -16.66 -20.23 11.47
N PRO A 8 -17.54 -19.29 11.08
CA PRO A 8 -17.19 -17.88 10.95
C PRO A 8 -16.77 -17.37 12.34
N GLY A 9 -15.47 -17.20 12.56
CA GLY A 9 -14.95 -16.77 13.87
C GLY A 9 -13.54 -17.21 14.28
N SER A 10 -12.73 -17.83 13.41
CA SER A 10 -11.32 -18.05 13.72
C SER A 10 -10.62 -16.71 13.97
N ARG A 11 -10.18 -16.45 15.20
CA ARG A 11 -9.38 -15.27 15.58
C ARG A 11 -7.90 -15.41 15.20
N VAL A 12 -7.53 -16.48 14.51
CA VAL A 12 -6.13 -16.84 14.25
C VAL A 12 -5.73 -16.36 12.86
N VAL A 13 -4.58 -15.71 12.77
CA VAL A 13 -3.95 -15.37 11.49
C VAL A 13 -3.51 -16.65 10.79
N LEU A 14 -3.94 -16.85 9.55
CA LEU A 14 -3.58 -18.00 8.72
C LEU A 14 -2.21 -17.73 8.09
N LYS A 15 -1.21 -18.55 8.40
CA LYS A 15 0.21 -18.33 8.07
C LYS A 15 0.84 -19.45 7.23
N SER A 16 0.08 -20.48 6.88
CA SER A 16 0.57 -21.60 6.06
C SER A 16 -0.47 -22.02 5.04
N ILE A 17 -0.02 -22.73 3.99
CA ILE A 17 -0.90 -23.35 3.00
C ILE A 17 -1.88 -24.33 3.65
N SER A 18 -1.41 -25.13 4.62
CA SER A 18 -2.30 -26.03 5.36
C SER A 18 -3.43 -25.30 6.08
N GLN A 19 -3.13 -24.18 6.75
CA GLN A 19 -4.15 -23.36 7.42
C GLN A 19 -5.12 -22.71 6.44
N LEU A 20 -4.67 -22.31 5.25
CA LEU A 20 -5.55 -21.79 4.19
C LEU A 20 -6.48 -22.89 3.64
N ARG A 21 -5.97 -24.11 3.43
CA ARG A 21 -6.79 -25.27 3.02
C ARG A 21 -7.81 -25.65 4.09
N ASP A 22 -7.40 -25.72 5.35
CA ASP A 22 -8.28 -26.02 6.48
C ASP A 22 -9.40 -24.98 6.64
N ALA A 23 -9.12 -23.72 6.26
CA ALA A 23 -10.10 -22.63 6.24
C ALA A 23 -10.97 -22.61 4.97
N GLY A 24 -10.75 -23.52 4.01
CA GLY A 24 -11.48 -23.57 2.74
C GLY A 24 -11.15 -22.42 1.77
N LEU A 25 -10.06 -21.70 2.01
CA LEU A 25 -9.64 -20.56 1.19
C LEU A 25 -8.70 -20.96 0.05
N LEU A 26 -8.34 -22.24 -0.03
CA LEU A 26 -7.50 -22.79 -1.07
C LEU A 26 -7.99 -24.18 -1.45
N GLY A 27 -8.33 -24.37 -2.72
CA GLY A 27 -8.79 -25.65 -3.26
C GLY A 27 -7.68 -26.69 -3.41
N GLU A 28 -8.05 -27.96 -3.55
CA GLU A 28 -7.10 -29.06 -3.81
C GLU A 28 -6.43 -28.95 -5.19
N GLU A 29 -7.06 -28.24 -6.14
CA GLU A 29 -6.56 -28.05 -7.51
C GLU A 29 -5.51 -26.93 -7.64
N ALA A 30 -5.13 -26.27 -6.54
CA ALA A 30 -4.25 -25.09 -6.56
C ALA A 30 -2.79 -25.35 -7.01
N GLY A 31 -2.42 -26.58 -7.37
CA GLY A 31 -1.04 -26.93 -7.73
C GLY A 31 -0.06 -26.88 -6.55
N ASP A 32 1.25 -26.83 -6.82
CA ASP A 32 2.31 -26.74 -5.77
C ASP A 32 2.44 -25.30 -5.23
N VAL A 33 1.36 -24.74 -4.69
CA VAL A 33 1.40 -23.45 -3.96
C VAL A 33 2.31 -23.52 -2.72
N GLU A 34 2.63 -24.70 -2.21
CA GLU A 34 3.69 -24.88 -1.22
C GLU A 34 5.04 -24.35 -1.72
N ALA A 35 5.36 -24.45 -3.01
CA ALA A 35 6.55 -23.81 -3.59
C ALA A 35 6.52 -22.29 -3.46
N VAL A 36 5.34 -21.67 -3.62
CA VAL A 36 5.16 -20.24 -3.43
C VAL A 36 5.40 -19.86 -1.97
N ALA A 37 4.82 -20.62 -1.03
CA ALA A 37 4.98 -20.37 0.41
C ALA A 37 6.40 -20.64 0.94
N ARG A 38 7.20 -21.46 0.24
CA ARG A 38 8.64 -21.62 0.52
C ARG A 38 9.46 -20.37 0.18
N ARG A 39 8.98 -19.54 -0.76
CA ARG A 39 9.67 -18.34 -1.22
C ARG A 39 9.12 -17.07 -0.59
N TYR A 40 7.80 -16.98 -0.47
CA TYR A 40 7.10 -15.77 -0.05
C TYR A 40 6.22 -16.04 1.15
N ALA A 41 6.36 -15.20 2.17
CA ALA A 41 5.58 -15.30 3.40
C ALA A 41 4.07 -15.30 3.14
N VAL A 42 3.34 -16.02 3.99
CA VAL A 42 1.88 -16.10 3.97
C VAL A 42 1.36 -15.60 5.31
N ALA A 43 0.41 -14.67 5.26
CA ALA A 43 -0.35 -14.22 6.42
C ALA A 43 -1.67 -13.64 5.93
N VAL A 44 -2.79 -14.17 6.42
CA VAL A 44 -4.13 -13.64 6.18
C VAL A 44 -4.80 -13.47 7.53
N THR A 45 -5.17 -12.23 7.86
CA THR A 45 -5.86 -11.94 9.12
C THR A 45 -7.29 -12.45 9.07
N PRO A 46 -7.92 -12.71 10.24
CA PRO A 46 -9.35 -13.03 10.30
C PRO A 46 -10.23 -12.02 9.56
N ALA A 47 -9.90 -10.73 9.64
CA ALA A 47 -10.66 -9.68 8.97
C ALA A 47 -10.65 -9.83 7.45
N MET A 48 -9.50 -10.18 6.85
CA MET A 48 -9.41 -10.40 5.40
C MET A 48 -9.96 -11.77 4.99
N ALA A 49 -9.70 -12.82 5.78
CA ALA A 49 -10.25 -14.15 5.53
C ALA A 49 -11.79 -14.14 5.51
N ALA A 50 -12.43 -13.37 6.39
CA ALA A 50 -13.89 -13.25 6.45
C ALA A 50 -14.50 -12.50 5.25
N LEU A 51 -13.68 -11.79 4.47
CA LEU A 51 -14.13 -11.10 3.27
C LEU A 51 -14.00 -11.94 2.01
N ILE A 52 -13.23 -13.04 2.03
CA ILE A 52 -13.03 -13.87 0.86
C ILE A 52 -14.29 -14.69 0.59
N ASP A 53 -14.80 -14.62 -0.64
CA ASP A 53 -15.81 -15.56 -1.13
C ASP A 53 -15.11 -16.82 -1.67
N PRO A 54 -15.20 -17.98 -1.00
CA PRO A 54 -14.53 -19.20 -1.45
C PRO A 54 -15.17 -19.82 -2.70
N ASP A 55 -16.40 -19.42 -3.06
CA ASP A 55 -17.10 -19.93 -4.23
C ASP A 55 -16.79 -19.10 -5.50
N ASP A 56 -16.13 -17.94 -5.35
CA ASP A 56 -15.63 -17.12 -6.46
C ASP A 56 -14.11 -17.33 -6.66
N PRO A 57 -13.69 -18.07 -7.70
CA PRO A 57 -12.26 -18.29 -7.97
C PRO A 57 -11.52 -17.01 -8.40
N ARG A 58 -12.24 -15.92 -8.67
CA ARG A 58 -11.69 -14.61 -9.00
C ARG A 58 -12.02 -13.57 -7.93
N ASP A 59 -12.29 -14.01 -6.69
CA ASP A 59 -12.57 -13.10 -5.59
C ASP A 59 -11.44 -12.07 -5.42
N PRO A 60 -11.73 -10.75 -5.54
CA PRO A 60 -10.71 -9.71 -5.54
C PRO A 60 -10.01 -9.54 -4.18
N ILE A 61 -10.54 -10.11 -3.09
CA ILE A 61 -9.85 -10.15 -1.81
C ILE A 61 -8.91 -11.36 -1.77
N ALA A 62 -9.35 -12.54 -2.24
CA ALA A 62 -8.53 -13.74 -2.32
C ALA A 62 -7.28 -13.49 -3.17
N LEU A 63 -7.43 -12.90 -4.35
CA LEU A 63 -6.32 -12.57 -5.25
C LEU A 63 -5.23 -11.73 -4.55
N GLN A 64 -5.60 -10.91 -3.58
CA GLN A 64 -4.63 -10.06 -2.87
C GLN A 64 -3.84 -10.77 -1.77
N PHE A 65 -4.32 -11.90 -1.25
CA PHE A 65 -3.80 -12.51 -0.02
C PHE A 65 -3.57 -14.03 -0.07
N VAL A 66 -4.27 -14.76 -0.92
CA VAL A 66 -4.14 -16.22 -1.09
C VAL A 66 -3.07 -16.49 -2.16
N PRO A 67 -2.06 -17.35 -1.89
CA PRO A 67 -1.01 -17.63 -2.87
C PRO A 67 -1.51 -18.30 -4.15
N ASP A 68 -0.93 -17.92 -5.29
CA ASP A 68 -1.19 -18.50 -6.60
C ASP A 68 0.11 -19.04 -7.24
N ILE A 69 0.02 -20.15 -7.97
CA ILE A 69 1.17 -20.78 -8.64
C ILE A 69 1.81 -19.86 -9.70
N ALA A 70 1.05 -18.93 -10.27
CA ALA A 70 1.53 -17.90 -11.20
C ALA A 70 2.58 -16.97 -10.56
N GLU A 71 2.71 -16.97 -9.24
CA GLU A 71 3.76 -16.23 -8.53
C GLU A 71 5.16 -16.86 -8.68
N LEU A 72 5.26 -18.09 -9.21
CA LEU A 72 6.53 -18.72 -9.55
C LEU A 72 7.02 -18.36 -10.96
N ASP A 73 6.15 -17.76 -11.79
CA ASP A 73 6.50 -17.30 -13.13
C ASP A 73 7.20 -15.94 -13.06
N HIS A 74 8.54 -15.99 -13.09
CA HIS A 74 9.37 -14.80 -13.05
C HIS A 74 9.68 -14.31 -14.46
N ARG A 75 9.44 -13.02 -14.71
CA ARG A 75 9.69 -12.39 -16.01
C ARG A 75 11.05 -11.70 -16.05
N PRO A 76 11.74 -11.63 -17.21
CA PRO A 76 13.08 -11.06 -17.31
C PRO A 76 13.20 -9.59 -16.86
N GLU A 77 12.11 -8.82 -16.97
CA GLU A 77 12.05 -7.41 -16.57
C GLU A 77 11.88 -7.20 -15.06
N GLU A 78 11.57 -8.25 -14.29
CA GLU A 78 11.33 -8.18 -12.86
C GLU A 78 12.63 -8.09 -12.05
N ARG A 79 12.55 -7.42 -10.90
CA ARG A 79 13.71 -7.06 -10.07
C ARG A 79 13.39 -7.27 -8.60
N ALA A 80 14.34 -7.82 -7.83
CA ALA A 80 14.18 -8.02 -6.39
C ALA A 80 14.01 -6.70 -5.61
N ASP A 81 14.62 -5.61 -6.09
CA ASP A 81 14.42 -4.25 -5.61
C ASP A 81 13.84 -3.39 -6.75
N PRO A 82 12.53 -3.50 -7.04
CA PRO A 82 11.93 -2.94 -8.23
C PRO A 82 11.90 -1.41 -8.24
N ILE A 83 11.89 -0.79 -7.06
CA ILE A 83 11.87 0.67 -6.92
C ILE A 83 13.23 1.27 -6.54
N GLY A 84 14.28 0.45 -6.40
CA GLY A 84 15.63 0.90 -6.09
C GLY A 84 15.77 1.51 -4.69
N ASP A 85 15.20 0.88 -3.65
CA ASP A 85 15.39 1.32 -2.26
C ASP A 85 16.87 1.19 -1.84
N ALA A 86 17.58 0.14 -2.27
CA ALA A 86 18.96 -0.14 -1.88
C ALA A 86 19.94 0.94 -2.37
N ALA A 87 19.74 1.43 -3.60
CA ALA A 87 20.57 2.47 -4.21
C ALA A 87 20.55 3.80 -3.43
N HIS A 88 19.53 4.01 -2.61
CA HIS A 88 19.32 5.22 -1.81
C HIS A 88 19.32 4.94 -0.30
N SER A 89 19.98 3.87 0.16
CA SER A 89 20.04 3.48 1.58
C SER A 89 21.40 3.82 2.21
N PRO A 90 21.63 5.07 2.67
CA PRO A 90 22.94 5.50 3.22
C PRO A 90 23.28 4.85 4.55
N VAL A 91 22.27 4.51 5.36
CA VAL A 91 22.38 3.75 6.60
C VAL A 91 21.22 2.76 6.67
N GLU A 92 21.36 1.69 7.45
CA GLU A 92 20.30 0.72 7.65
C GLU A 92 19.01 1.40 8.15
N GLY A 93 17.87 0.97 7.61
CA GLY A 93 16.57 1.56 7.93
C GLY A 93 16.25 2.85 7.16
N ILE A 94 17.21 3.56 6.58
CA ILE A 94 16.93 4.79 5.82
C ILE A 94 16.87 4.52 4.31
N VAL A 95 15.90 5.14 3.63
CA VAL A 95 15.96 5.38 2.18
C VAL A 95 15.81 6.88 1.93
N HIS A 96 16.86 7.54 1.46
CA HIS A 96 16.89 8.97 1.16
C HIS A 96 16.96 9.21 -0.36
N ARG A 97 15.81 9.05 -1.02
CA ARG A 97 15.68 9.21 -2.48
C ARG A 97 15.41 10.66 -2.89
N TYR A 98 14.63 11.37 -2.08
CA TYR A 98 14.14 12.71 -2.39
C TYR A 98 14.81 13.75 -1.50
N PRO A 99 14.99 14.99 -1.96
CA PRO A 99 15.77 15.99 -1.24
C PRO A 99 15.29 16.31 0.19
N ASP A 100 13.98 16.27 0.44
CA ASP A 100 13.38 16.80 1.68
C ASP A 100 12.74 15.72 2.56
N ARG A 101 12.90 14.43 2.21
CA ARG A 101 12.20 13.35 2.92
C ARG A 101 12.88 12.01 2.82
N VAL A 102 12.74 11.24 3.89
CA VAL A 102 13.27 9.89 3.98
C VAL A 102 12.19 8.87 4.29
N LEU A 103 12.42 7.64 3.86
CA LEU A 103 11.75 6.48 4.43
C LEU A 103 12.55 6.00 5.65
N LEU A 104 11.85 5.71 6.74
CA LEU A 104 12.36 4.97 7.88
C LEU A 104 11.69 3.59 7.91
N LYS A 105 12.42 2.56 7.48
CA LYS A 105 12.02 1.15 7.48
C LYS A 105 12.17 0.58 8.89
N ALA A 106 11.21 0.88 9.76
CA ALA A 106 11.28 0.51 11.18
C ALA A 106 11.01 -0.99 11.43
N VAL A 107 10.34 -1.66 10.50
CA VAL A 107 9.94 -3.07 10.60
C VAL A 107 9.76 -3.68 9.21
N HIS A 108 10.00 -4.98 9.05
CA HIS A 108 9.88 -5.75 7.81
C HIS A 108 8.84 -6.89 7.92
N VAL A 109 7.90 -6.73 8.84
CA VAL A 109 6.79 -7.66 9.09
C VAL A 109 5.47 -6.95 8.83
N CYS A 110 4.50 -7.69 8.32
CA CYS A 110 3.16 -7.20 8.02
C CYS A 110 2.12 -8.09 8.74
N PRO A 111 0.91 -7.58 9.04
CA PRO A 111 -0.17 -8.41 9.58
C PRO A 111 -0.73 -9.37 8.51
N VAL A 112 -0.62 -8.97 7.24
CA VAL A 112 -0.93 -9.75 6.04
C VAL A 112 0.19 -9.61 5.02
N TYR A 113 0.42 -10.62 4.17
CA TYR A 113 1.39 -10.53 3.08
C TYR A 113 0.68 -10.47 1.73
N CYS A 114 0.67 -9.28 1.13
CA CYS A 114 0.04 -9.02 -0.16
C CYS A 114 0.75 -9.81 -1.27
N ARG A 115 0.01 -10.52 -2.14
CA ARG A 115 0.60 -11.31 -3.23
C ARG A 115 1.26 -10.46 -4.33
N PHE A 116 0.94 -9.17 -4.36
CA PHE A 116 1.50 -8.15 -5.27
C PHE A 116 2.55 -7.26 -4.60
N CYS A 117 3.03 -7.57 -3.39
CA CYS A 117 3.93 -6.69 -2.64
C CYS A 117 5.26 -6.47 -3.37
N PHE A 118 5.60 -5.22 -3.68
CA PHE A 118 6.88 -4.90 -4.32
C PHE A 118 8.10 -5.11 -3.42
N ARG A 119 7.90 -5.23 -2.10
CA ARG A 119 8.95 -5.54 -1.11
C ARG A 119 8.97 -7.00 -0.68
N ARG A 120 8.29 -7.91 -1.40
CA ARG A 120 8.15 -9.33 -1.05
C ARG A 120 9.46 -10.10 -0.84
N GLU A 121 10.57 -9.64 -1.43
CA GLU A 121 11.92 -10.22 -1.22
C GLU A 121 12.57 -9.77 0.09
N MET A 122 12.02 -8.74 0.76
CA MET A 122 12.57 -8.14 1.99
C MET A 122 11.68 -8.35 3.23
N VAL A 123 10.36 -8.56 3.04
CA VAL A 123 9.39 -8.69 4.13
C VAL A 123 9.01 -10.15 4.38
N GLY A 124 8.87 -10.54 5.64
CA GLY A 124 8.60 -11.94 6.00
C GLY A 124 9.09 -12.32 7.41
N PRO A 125 8.68 -13.49 7.95
CA PRO A 125 9.22 -14.02 9.21
C PRO A 125 10.74 -14.24 9.15
N ASP A 126 11.25 -14.65 7.99
CA ASP A 126 12.68 -14.84 7.72
C ASP A 126 13.33 -13.59 7.08
N GLY A 127 12.58 -12.48 7.01
CA GLY A 127 13.07 -11.20 6.49
C GLY A 127 13.91 -10.43 7.51
N LEU A 128 14.11 -9.13 7.27
CA LEU A 128 14.95 -8.27 8.11
C LEU A 128 14.36 -7.91 9.49
N GLY A 129 13.19 -8.46 9.85
CA GLY A 129 12.60 -8.31 11.19
C GLY A 129 12.30 -6.85 11.59
N THR A 130 12.46 -6.54 12.89
CA THR A 130 12.36 -5.16 13.39
C THR A 130 13.73 -4.51 13.39
N LEU A 131 13.82 -3.24 13.01
CA LEU A 131 15.08 -2.51 13.01
C LEU A 131 15.72 -2.55 14.41
N ALA A 132 16.96 -3.03 14.46
CA ALA A 132 17.73 -3.17 15.69
C ALA A 132 17.93 -1.80 16.37
N ALA A 133 18.24 -1.80 17.66
CA ALA A 133 18.32 -0.57 18.45
C ALA A 133 19.45 0.36 17.96
N ASP A 134 20.62 -0.20 17.69
CA ASP A 134 21.79 0.49 17.14
C ASP A 134 21.54 1.01 15.72
N ALA A 135 20.90 0.21 14.86
CA ALA A 135 20.51 0.63 13.52
C ALA A 135 19.47 1.78 13.57
N LEU A 136 18.51 1.73 14.50
CA LEU A 136 17.58 2.83 14.71
C LEU A 136 18.29 4.09 15.22
N ASP A 137 19.24 3.96 16.15
CA ASP A 137 20.03 5.09 16.65
C ASP A 137 20.79 5.76 15.49
N ALA A 138 21.42 4.98 14.61
CA ALA A 138 22.10 5.48 13.41
C ALA A 138 21.14 6.15 12.42
N ALA A 139 19.95 5.58 12.20
CA ALA A 139 18.92 6.16 11.35
C ALA A 139 18.40 7.49 11.89
N ILE A 140 18.17 7.60 13.19
CA ILE A 140 17.74 8.85 13.84
C ILE A 140 18.86 9.90 13.79
N ALA A 141 20.12 9.51 14.02
CA ALA A 141 21.26 10.40 13.89
C ALA A 141 21.39 10.95 12.45
N TYR A 142 21.24 10.08 11.44
CA TYR A 142 21.20 10.49 10.04
C TYR A 142 20.13 11.57 9.80
N ILE A 143 18.90 11.35 10.27
CA ILE A 143 17.81 12.34 10.15
C ILE A 143 18.15 13.66 10.86
N ALA A 144 18.76 13.58 12.04
CA ALA A 144 19.13 14.75 12.82
C ALA A 144 20.23 15.59 12.15
N ASP A 145 21.17 14.96 11.45
CA ASP A 145 22.29 15.62 10.79
C ASP A 145 21.91 16.27 9.46
N HIS A 146 20.90 15.75 8.76
CA HIS A 146 20.45 16.21 7.45
C HIS A 146 19.28 17.20 7.59
N LYS A 147 19.60 18.50 7.65
CA LYS A 147 18.67 19.59 7.98
C LYS A 147 17.60 19.87 6.90
N GLU A 148 17.83 19.39 5.69
CA GLU A 148 16.89 19.45 4.58
C GLU A 148 15.68 18.52 4.76
N ILE A 149 15.78 17.50 5.63
CA ILE A 149 14.70 16.53 5.86
C ILE A 149 13.53 17.18 6.60
N TRP A 150 12.46 17.44 5.87
CA TRP A 150 11.23 18.00 6.39
C TRP A 150 10.19 16.93 6.77
N GLU A 151 10.18 15.81 6.05
CA GLU A 151 9.25 14.70 6.25
C GLU A 151 9.99 13.36 6.52
N VAL A 152 9.53 12.63 7.54
CA VAL A 152 9.95 11.24 7.78
C VAL A 152 8.77 10.31 7.54
N ILE A 153 8.96 9.29 6.69
CA ILE A 153 7.94 8.33 6.32
C ILE A 153 8.24 6.97 6.95
N LEU A 154 7.49 6.57 7.97
CA LEU A 154 7.58 5.24 8.56
C LEU A 154 6.98 4.20 7.62
N THR A 155 7.76 3.20 7.26
CA THR A 155 7.39 2.14 6.31
C THR A 155 8.26 0.89 6.54
N GLY A 156 8.48 0.08 5.50
CA GLY A 156 9.14 -1.22 5.51
C GLY A 156 8.13 -2.29 5.13
N GLY A 157 7.73 -3.11 6.10
CA GLY A 157 6.47 -3.84 6.12
C GLY A 157 5.33 -2.89 6.50
N ASP A 158 4.67 -3.14 7.63
CA ASP A 158 3.62 -2.25 8.13
C ASP A 158 3.99 -1.67 9.51
N PRO A 159 4.24 -0.36 9.64
CA PRO A 159 4.71 0.26 10.88
C PRO A 159 3.68 0.18 12.02
N LEU A 160 2.38 0.00 11.72
CA LEU A 160 1.33 -0.11 12.76
C LEU A 160 1.24 -1.50 13.39
N VAL A 161 2.09 -2.46 12.98
CA VAL A 161 2.26 -3.72 13.72
C VAL A 161 3.11 -3.55 14.98
N LEU A 162 3.93 -2.49 15.03
CA LEU A 162 4.77 -2.16 16.18
C LEU A 162 3.90 -1.96 17.42
N SER A 163 4.42 -2.35 18.59
CA SER A 163 3.74 -2.06 19.85
C SER A 163 3.65 -0.54 20.06
N PRO A 164 2.59 -0.04 20.74
CA PRO A 164 2.47 1.38 21.07
C PRO A 164 3.73 1.93 21.77
N ARG A 165 4.37 1.14 22.63
CA ARG A 165 5.64 1.50 23.28
C ARG A 165 6.77 1.76 22.28
N ARG A 166 6.99 0.86 21.31
CA ARG A 166 8.07 1.02 20.32
C ARG A 166 7.78 2.16 19.36
N LEU A 167 6.52 2.33 18.96
CA LEU A 167 6.12 3.45 18.14
C LEU A 167 6.30 4.78 18.87
N ALA A 168 5.91 4.87 20.15
CA ALA A 168 6.10 6.07 20.96
C ALA A 168 7.60 6.42 21.14
N ASP A 169 8.48 5.43 21.28
CA ASP A 169 9.95 5.64 21.31
C ASP A 169 10.44 6.29 20.01
N ILE A 170 10.07 5.75 18.84
CA ILE A 170 10.45 6.33 17.55
C ILE A 170 9.88 7.75 17.39
N MET A 171 8.60 7.94 17.70
CA MET A 171 7.93 9.24 17.59
C MET A 171 8.53 10.27 18.56
N GLY A 172 8.88 9.87 19.78
CA GLY A 172 9.54 10.72 20.77
C GLY A 172 10.94 11.15 20.35
N ARG A 173 11.71 10.25 19.73
CA ARG A 173 13.03 10.59 19.15
C ARG A 173 12.91 11.59 18.01
N LEU A 174 11.93 11.40 17.12
CA LEU A 174 11.65 12.36 16.05
C LEU A 174 11.23 13.73 16.62
N ALA A 175 10.49 13.77 17.74
CA ALA A 175 10.05 15.01 18.39
C ALA A 175 11.20 16.00 18.61
N ALA A 176 12.36 15.50 19.03
CA ALA A 176 13.57 16.29 19.33
C ALA A 176 14.27 16.86 18.08
N ILE A 177 13.85 16.48 16.88
CA ILE A 177 14.44 16.94 15.62
C ILE A 177 13.62 18.11 15.09
N ASP A 178 14.14 19.33 15.24
CA ASP A 178 13.40 20.57 14.94
C ASP A 178 12.99 20.72 13.48
N HIS A 179 13.85 20.36 12.53
CA HIS A 179 13.59 20.55 11.09
C HIS A 179 12.55 19.55 10.54
N VAL A 180 12.35 18.41 11.19
CA VAL A 180 11.29 17.46 10.83
C VAL A 180 9.94 18.01 11.29
N LYS A 181 9.02 18.22 10.35
CA LYS A 181 7.67 18.76 10.65
C LYS A 181 6.56 17.74 10.39
N ILE A 182 6.78 16.83 9.46
CA ILE A 182 5.79 15.81 9.07
C ILE A 182 6.31 14.43 9.40
N VAL A 183 5.43 13.60 9.98
CA VAL A 183 5.65 12.17 10.09
C VAL A 183 4.50 11.45 9.38
N ARG A 184 4.81 10.74 8.31
CA ARG A 184 3.80 9.96 7.55
C ARG A 184 4.01 8.47 7.78
N LEU A 185 2.92 7.72 7.94
CA LEU A 185 2.96 6.26 8.05
C LEU A 185 2.27 5.64 6.85
N HIS A 186 2.90 4.66 6.22
CA HIS A 186 2.26 3.86 5.17
C HIS A 186 1.80 2.55 5.79
N SER A 187 0.49 2.30 5.85
CA SER A 187 -0.05 1.15 6.58
C SER A 187 -1.31 0.59 5.93
N ARG A 188 -1.46 -0.73 6.02
CA ARG A 188 -2.66 -1.48 5.67
C ARG A 188 -3.50 -1.85 6.90
N VAL A 189 -2.92 -1.77 8.11
CA VAL A 189 -3.56 -2.15 9.39
C VAL A 189 -4.99 -1.62 9.56
N PRO A 190 -5.35 -0.35 9.24
CA PRO A 190 -6.72 0.09 9.43
C PRO A 190 -7.76 -0.72 8.65
N ALA A 191 -7.39 -1.31 7.51
CA ALA A 191 -8.25 -2.20 6.74
C ALA A 191 -8.13 -3.68 7.19
N VAL A 192 -6.91 -4.15 7.45
CA VAL A 192 -6.62 -5.60 7.59
C VAL A 192 -6.61 -6.09 9.04
N ASP A 193 -6.42 -5.20 10.01
CA ASP A 193 -6.47 -5.49 11.46
C ASP A 193 -7.03 -4.26 12.22
N PRO A 194 -8.28 -3.86 11.96
CA PRO A 194 -8.85 -2.60 12.46
C PRO A 194 -8.90 -2.49 13.99
N ALA A 195 -8.87 -3.62 14.69
CA ALA A 195 -8.87 -3.66 16.16
C ALA A 195 -7.60 -3.03 16.76
N ARG A 196 -6.47 -3.04 16.02
CA ARG A 196 -5.21 -2.41 16.47
C ARG A 196 -5.26 -0.91 16.60
N ILE A 197 -6.22 -0.25 15.96
CA ILE A 197 -6.38 1.21 16.02
C ILE A 197 -7.03 1.62 17.34
N ASP A 198 -6.35 1.34 18.45
CA ASP A 198 -6.82 1.62 19.80
C ASP A 198 -6.28 2.95 20.35
N VAL A 199 -6.70 3.28 21.58
CA VAL A 199 -6.30 4.52 22.27
C VAL A 199 -4.79 4.58 22.48
N ALA A 200 -4.14 3.44 22.76
CA ALA A 200 -2.70 3.40 23.02
C ALA A 200 -1.90 3.64 21.74
N LEU A 201 -2.30 3.04 20.61
CA LEU A 201 -1.67 3.28 19.32
C LEU A 201 -1.84 4.74 18.88
N ILE A 202 -3.04 5.30 19.02
CA ILE A 202 -3.30 6.71 18.70
C ILE A 202 -2.45 7.65 19.55
N ALA A 203 -2.32 7.38 20.85
CA ALA A 203 -1.44 8.15 21.73
C ALA A 203 0.03 8.07 21.29
N ALA A 204 0.50 6.87 20.90
CA ALA A 204 1.86 6.69 20.39
C ALA A 204 2.12 7.45 19.09
N LEU A 205 1.16 7.44 18.15
CA LEU A 205 1.24 8.22 16.91
C LEU A 205 1.39 9.71 17.19
N LYS A 206 0.69 10.23 18.21
CA LYS A 206 0.72 11.66 18.56
C LYS A 206 1.91 12.05 19.43
N ALA A 207 2.73 11.10 19.88
CA ALA A 207 3.79 11.33 20.86
C ALA A 207 4.87 12.31 20.39
N SER A 208 5.06 12.48 19.08
CA SER A 208 6.04 13.43 18.54
C SER A 208 5.60 14.89 18.62
N GLY A 209 4.30 15.15 18.79
CA GLY A 209 3.71 16.49 18.64
C GLY A 209 3.76 17.06 17.21
N LYS A 210 4.32 16.32 16.26
CA LYS A 210 4.41 16.71 14.84
C LYS A 210 3.10 16.41 14.10
N THR A 211 2.92 17.00 12.92
CA THR A 211 1.77 16.66 12.07
C THR A 211 1.91 15.23 11.56
N VAL A 212 0.91 14.41 11.82
CA VAL A 212 0.91 12.99 11.44
C VAL A 212 -0.04 12.74 10.28
N TYR A 213 0.48 12.05 9.26
CA TYR A 213 -0.30 11.50 8.16
C TYR A 213 -0.33 9.98 8.23
N VAL A 214 -1.46 9.36 7.93
CA VAL A 214 -1.56 7.93 7.69
C VAL A 214 -2.03 7.72 6.25
N ALA A 215 -1.16 7.13 5.44
CA ALA A 215 -1.51 6.64 4.11
C ALA A 215 -2.08 5.22 4.25
N LEU A 216 -3.40 5.10 4.09
CA LEU A 216 -4.10 3.82 4.10
C LEU A 216 -3.89 3.11 2.76
N HIS A 217 -3.30 1.93 2.79
CA HIS A 217 -3.27 1.05 1.63
C HIS A 217 -4.57 0.23 1.56
N ALA A 218 -5.37 0.42 0.50
CA ALA A 218 -6.49 -0.47 0.15
C ALA A 218 -6.70 -0.48 -1.37
N ASN A 219 -7.15 -1.61 -1.92
CA ASN A 219 -7.29 -1.79 -3.37
C ASN A 219 -8.71 -2.13 -3.82
N HIS A 220 -9.59 -2.55 -2.93
CA HIS A 220 -10.97 -2.88 -3.27
C HIS A 220 -11.94 -2.28 -2.24
N PRO A 221 -13.12 -1.75 -2.63
CA PRO A 221 -14.07 -1.14 -1.70
C PRO A 221 -14.54 -2.11 -0.59
N ARG A 222 -14.54 -3.43 -0.84
CA ARG A 222 -14.86 -4.46 0.16
C ARG A 222 -13.89 -4.46 1.35
N GLU A 223 -12.67 -3.94 1.22
CA GLU A 223 -11.71 -3.83 2.33
C GLU A 223 -12.14 -2.76 3.36
N LEU A 224 -13.00 -1.80 2.96
CA LEU A 224 -13.52 -0.76 3.84
C LEU A 224 -14.82 -1.22 4.54
N THR A 225 -14.72 -2.30 5.32
CA THR A 225 -15.79 -2.80 6.18
C THR A 225 -16.19 -1.78 7.24
N GLN A 226 -17.27 -2.01 7.97
CA GLN A 226 -17.67 -1.10 9.05
C GLN A 226 -16.58 -0.97 10.14
N GLU A 227 -15.90 -2.05 10.48
CA GLU A 227 -14.77 -2.05 11.43
C GLU A 227 -13.59 -1.23 10.91
N ALA A 228 -13.25 -1.38 9.63
CA ALA A 228 -12.20 -0.60 8.98
C ALA A 228 -12.57 0.89 8.94
N ARG A 229 -13.83 1.22 8.61
CA ARG A 229 -14.34 2.60 8.63
C ARG A 229 -14.27 3.20 10.04
N ASN A 230 -14.63 2.43 11.07
CA ASN A 230 -14.51 2.86 12.47
C ASN A 230 -13.05 3.05 12.90
N ALA A 231 -12.13 2.22 12.42
CA ALA A 231 -10.69 2.40 12.63
C ALA A 231 -10.18 3.70 12.00
N CYS A 232 -10.55 3.98 10.76
CA CYS A 232 -10.21 5.23 10.08
C CYS A 232 -10.82 6.45 10.79
N ALA A 233 -12.09 6.36 11.21
CA ALA A 233 -12.77 7.43 11.95
C ALA A 233 -12.03 7.80 13.25
N ARG A 234 -11.58 6.80 14.02
CA ARG A 234 -10.78 7.03 15.24
C ARG A 234 -9.48 7.80 14.97
N LEU A 235 -8.79 7.50 13.86
CA LEU A 235 -7.58 8.24 13.45
C LEU A 235 -7.92 9.70 13.11
N VAL A 236 -8.94 9.91 12.26
CA VAL A 236 -9.36 11.25 11.83
C VAL A 236 -9.84 12.09 13.02
N GLU A 237 -10.63 11.52 13.93
CA GLU A 237 -11.13 12.20 15.15
C GLU A 237 -10.02 12.54 16.13
N ALA A 238 -8.92 11.78 16.11
CA ALA A 238 -7.72 12.12 16.87
C ALA A 238 -6.91 13.28 16.27
N GLY A 239 -7.32 13.80 15.10
CA GLY A 239 -6.66 14.87 14.35
C GLY A 239 -5.59 14.37 13.37
N ILE A 240 -5.54 13.07 13.08
CA ILE A 240 -4.57 12.49 12.12
C ILE A 240 -5.13 12.63 10.71
N VAL A 241 -4.32 13.17 9.79
CA VAL A 241 -4.73 13.33 8.39
C VAL A 241 -4.60 12.00 7.67
N MET A 242 -5.65 11.57 6.97
CA MET A 242 -5.64 10.33 6.21
C MET A 242 -5.62 10.58 4.70
N ILE A 243 -4.74 9.87 4.02
CA ILE A 243 -4.64 9.81 2.56
C ILE A 243 -4.66 8.35 2.12
N SER A 244 -4.97 8.05 0.85
CA SER A 244 -4.97 6.66 0.37
C SER A 244 -3.78 6.31 -0.51
N GLN A 245 -3.42 5.04 -0.50
CA GLN A 245 -2.56 4.40 -1.46
C GLN A 245 -3.30 3.20 -2.05
N THR A 246 -3.43 3.18 -3.36
CA THR A 246 -4.01 2.07 -4.10
C THR A 246 -3.01 1.64 -5.15
N VAL A 247 -2.93 0.34 -5.43
CA VAL A 247 -2.20 -0.20 -6.58
C VAL A 247 -3.24 -0.67 -7.59
N LEU A 248 -3.05 -0.34 -8.86
CA LEU A 248 -3.88 -0.85 -9.94
C LEU A 248 -3.51 -2.31 -10.19
N LEU A 249 -4.45 -3.23 -10.02
CA LEU A 249 -4.20 -4.67 -10.00
C LEU A 249 -5.20 -5.37 -10.91
N LYS A 250 -4.68 -6.09 -11.90
CA LYS A 250 -5.48 -6.89 -12.83
C LYS A 250 -6.32 -7.93 -12.08
N GLY A 251 -7.60 -8.00 -12.40
CA GLY A 251 -8.59 -8.87 -11.75
C GLY A 251 -9.04 -8.42 -10.36
N VAL A 252 -8.55 -7.30 -9.84
CA VAL A 252 -8.93 -6.79 -8.51
C VAL A 252 -9.65 -5.46 -8.63
N ASN A 253 -9.06 -4.48 -9.33
CA ASN A 253 -9.59 -3.13 -9.45
C ASN A 253 -9.25 -2.49 -10.80
N ASP A 254 -9.09 -3.31 -11.84
CA ASP A 254 -8.77 -2.92 -13.21
C ASP A 254 -10.01 -2.50 -14.02
N ASP A 255 -11.04 -1.98 -13.35
CA ASP A 255 -12.26 -1.46 -13.96
C ASP A 255 -12.71 -0.14 -13.31
N VAL A 256 -13.45 0.65 -14.08
CA VAL A 256 -13.88 2.01 -13.70
C VAL A 256 -14.88 1.98 -12.55
N GLU A 257 -15.74 0.96 -12.48
CA GLU A 257 -16.78 0.87 -11.46
C GLU A 257 -16.16 0.62 -10.08
N THR A 258 -15.29 -0.39 -9.99
CA THR A 258 -14.58 -0.76 -8.76
C THR A 258 -13.69 0.37 -8.25
N LEU A 259 -12.89 1.00 -9.12
CA LEU A 259 -12.08 2.15 -8.73
C LEU A 259 -12.95 3.34 -8.31
N SER A 260 -14.04 3.63 -9.02
CA SER A 260 -14.95 4.71 -8.64
C SER A 260 -15.55 4.48 -7.26
N ALA A 261 -15.99 3.25 -6.97
CA ALA A 261 -16.52 2.88 -5.67
C ALA A 261 -15.46 3.01 -4.56
N LEU A 262 -14.23 2.54 -4.79
CA LEU A 262 -13.14 2.67 -3.83
C LEU A 262 -12.80 4.13 -3.54
N MET A 263 -12.63 4.95 -4.58
CA MET A 263 -12.25 6.35 -4.42
C MET A 263 -13.33 7.16 -3.69
N ARG A 264 -14.61 6.87 -3.97
CA ARG A 264 -15.74 7.45 -3.22
C ARG A 264 -15.75 6.99 -1.76
N ALA A 265 -15.52 5.70 -1.51
CA ALA A 265 -15.47 5.15 -0.15
C ALA A 265 -14.34 5.78 0.69
N PHE A 266 -13.18 6.08 0.09
CA PHE A 266 -12.15 6.87 0.76
C PHE A 266 -12.66 8.26 1.17
N VAL A 267 -13.28 9.00 0.24
CA VAL A 267 -13.77 10.35 0.55
C VAL A 267 -14.88 10.34 1.61
N GLU A 268 -15.81 9.39 1.54
CA GLU A 268 -16.87 9.18 2.55
C GLU A 268 -16.31 8.90 3.95
N THR A 269 -15.08 8.37 4.03
CA THR A 269 -14.38 8.07 5.30
C THR A 269 -13.38 9.15 5.69
N ARG A 270 -13.41 10.32 5.03
CA ARG A 270 -12.49 11.45 5.24
C ARG A 270 -11.02 11.11 4.93
N ILE A 271 -10.81 10.18 4.01
CA ILE A 271 -9.50 9.81 3.47
C ILE A 271 -9.38 10.44 2.09
N LYS A 272 -8.36 11.26 1.85
CA LYS A 272 -8.13 11.86 0.53
C LYS A 272 -7.48 10.84 -0.41
N PRO A 273 -8.08 10.49 -1.56
CA PRO A 273 -7.38 9.76 -2.61
C PRO A 273 -6.08 10.46 -2.99
N TYR A 274 -4.96 9.75 -2.80
CA TYR A 274 -3.63 10.32 -3.00
C TYR A 274 -2.91 9.65 -4.18
N TYR A 275 -2.45 8.41 -4.04
CA TYR A 275 -1.80 7.71 -5.16
C TYR A 275 -2.57 6.48 -5.61
N LEU A 276 -2.74 6.39 -6.93
CA LEU A 276 -2.96 5.14 -7.64
C LEU A 276 -1.64 4.75 -8.28
N HIS A 277 -1.03 3.68 -7.80
CA HIS A 277 0.24 3.18 -8.29
C HIS A 277 0.01 2.24 -9.47
N HIS A 278 0.76 2.45 -10.54
CA HIS A 278 1.01 1.42 -11.52
C HIS A 278 1.84 0.28 -10.88
N PRO A 279 1.57 -0.99 -11.20
CA PRO A 279 2.32 -2.12 -10.66
C PRO A 279 3.83 -2.01 -10.85
N ASP A 280 4.55 -2.23 -9.75
CA ASP A 280 6.01 -2.36 -9.78
C ASP A 280 6.43 -3.70 -10.41
N LEU A 281 7.64 -3.73 -10.97
CA LEU A 281 8.23 -4.91 -11.61
C LEU A 281 8.84 -5.88 -10.58
N ALA A 282 8.06 -6.26 -9.57
CA ALA A 282 8.50 -7.21 -8.55
C ALA A 282 8.44 -8.67 -9.07
N PRO A 283 9.25 -9.60 -8.54
CA PRO A 283 9.28 -10.97 -9.02
C PRO A 283 7.94 -11.69 -8.79
N GLY A 284 7.47 -12.41 -9.80
CA GLY A 284 6.25 -13.23 -9.68
C GLY A 284 4.98 -12.40 -9.48
N THR A 285 4.94 -11.15 -9.94
CA THR A 285 3.73 -10.31 -9.90
C THR A 285 3.16 -10.00 -11.28
N ALA A 286 3.73 -10.56 -12.35
CA ALA A 286 3.33 -10.31 -13.73
C ALA A 286 1.83 -10.45 -14.01
N HIS A 287 1.17 -11.42 -13.38
CA HIS A 287 -0.26 -11.66 -13.54
C HIS A 287 -1.16 -10.55 -12.98
N PHE A 288 -0.65 -9.68 -12.10
CA PHE A 288 -1.34 -8.47 -11.65
C PHE A 288 -1.10 -7.25 -12.53
N ARG A 289 -0.15 -7.30 -13.47
CA ARG A 289 0.26 -6.13 -14.26
C ARG A 289 -0.72 -5.85 -15.40
N LEU A 290 -0.97 -4.56 -15.61
CA LEU A 290 -1.63 -4.00 -16.78
C LEU A 290 -0.58 -3.28 -17.64
N SER A 291 -0.87 -3.02 -18.90
CA SER A 291 -0.08 -2.08 -19.70
C SER A 291 -0.25 -0.64 -19.18
N VAL A 292 0.69 0.24 -19.56
CA VAL A 292 0.58 1.67 -19.22
C VAL A 292 -0.65 2.27 -19.92
N GLU A 293 -0.93 1.85 -21.15
CA GLU A 293 -2.07 2.29 -21.95
C GLU A 293 -3.40 1.89 -21.31
N GLU A 294 -3.51 0.65 -20.81
CA GLU A 294 -4.70 0.18 -20.07
C GLU A 294 -4.94 1.02 -18.82
N GLY A 295 -3.89 1.25 -18.01
CA GLY A 295 -4.00 2.07 -16.81
C GLY A 295 -4.31 3.54 -17.10
N GLN A 296 -3.74 4.12 -18.16
CA GLN A 296 -4.05 5.47 -18.61
C GLN A 296 -5.51 5.60 -19.06
N ALA A 297 -6.01 4.62 -19.83
CA ALA A 297 -7.40 4.58 -20.27
C ALA A 297 -8.37 4.51 -19.08
N LEU A 298 -8.07 3.68 -18.08
CA LEU A 298 -8.86 3.58 -16.85
C LEU A 298 -8.90 4.92 -16.09
N VAL A 299 -7.75 5.55 -15.89
CA VAL A 299 -7.66 6.84 -15.18
C VAL A 299 -8.34 7.97 -15.96
N ALA A 300 -8.26 7.96 -17.29
CA ALA A 300 -9.00 8.89 -18.13
C ALA A 300 -10.52 8.71 -17.96
N ALA A 301 -11.01 7.47 -17.93
CA ALA A 301 -12.43 7.17 -17.73
C ALA A 301 -12.97 7.51 -16.33
N LEU A 302 -12.11 7.58 -15.31
CA LEU A 302 -12.50 8.12 -13.99
C LEU A 302 -12.79 9.63 -14.07
N ARG A 303 -12.17 10.36 -14.99
CA ARG A 303 -12.40 11.79 -15.17
C ARG A 303 -13.81 12.03 -15.71
N GLY A 304 -14.60 12.84 -14.99
CA GLY A 304 -16.01 13.06 -15.30
C GLY A 304 -16.97 12.06 -14.66
N THR A 305 -16.49 10.88 -14.26
CA THR A 305 -17.30 9.85 -13.56
C THR A 305 -17.33 10.07 -12.05
N ILE A 306 -16.21 10.53 -11.46
CA ILE A 306 -16.09 10.80 -10.02
C ILE A 306 -15.72 12.26 -9.74
N SER A 307 -16.09 12.73 -8.55
CA SER A 307 -15.75 14.07 -8.05
C SER A 307 -14.24 14.32 -8.06
N GLY A 308 -13.81 15.57 -8.25
CA GLY A 308 -12.40 15.97 -8.12
C GLY A 308 -11.79 15.63 -6.75
N LEU A 309 -12.62 15.53 -5.70
CA LEU A 309 -12.19 15.04 -4.38
C LEU A 309 -11.69 13.60 -4.44
N CYS A 310 -12.32 12.79 -5.30
CA CYS A 310 -12.07 11.35 -5.45
C CYS A 310 -10.89 11.05 -6.40
N GLN A 311 -10.42 12.03 -7.17
CA GLN A 311 -9.37 11.78 -8.17
C GLN A 311 -8.02 11.51 -7.48
N PRO A 312 -7.40 10.33 -7.69
CA PRO A 312 -6.03 10.07 -7.27
C PRO A 312 -5.03 10.63 -8.30
N THR A 313 -3.77 10.76 -7.89
CA THR A 313 -2.67 10.95 -8.84
C THR A 313 -2.16 9.58 -9.29
N TYR A 314 -2.20 9.32 -10.60
CA TYR A 314 -1.71 8.06 -11.17
C TYR A 314 -0.20 8.12 -11.38
N VAL A 315 0.53 7.24 -10.69
CA VAL A 315 1.99 7.28 -10.61
C VAL A 315 2.64 5.95 -10.94
N LEU A 316 3.87 6.01 -11.42
CA LEU A 316 4.76 4.88 -11.63
C LEU A 316 6.09 5.17 -10.90
N ASP A 317 6.56 4.25 -10.06
CA ASP A 317 7.91 4.31 -9.51
C ASP A 317 8.89 3.85 -10.60
N ILE A 318 9.75 4.77 -11.06
CA ILE A 318 10.70 4.47 -12.13
C ILE A 318 11.76 3.48 -11.59
N PRO A 319 11.95 2.32 -12.25
CA PRO A 319 12.95 1.34 -11.82
C PRO A 319 14.35 1.95 -11.68
N GLY A 320 15.10 1.48 -10.69
CA GLY A 320 16.45 1.98 -10.42
C GLY A 320 16.53 3.16 -9.45
N GLY A 321 15.43 3.54 -8.79
CA GLY A 321 15.47 4.54 -7.72
C GLY A 321 15.19 5.97 -8.17
N HIS A 322 14.80 6.21 -9.42
CA HIS A 322 14.55 7.55 -9.95
C HIS A 322 13.24 8.19 -9.45
N GLY A 323 12.47 7.47 -8.63
CA GLY A 323 11.28 7.98 -7.97
C GLY A 323 10.02 7.93 -8.82
N LYS A 324 8.93 8.42 -8.24
CA LYS A 324 7.59 8.46 -8.81
C LYS A 324 7.47 9.50 -9.92
N ALA A 325 6.97 9.07 -11.07
CA ALA A 325 6.49 9.94 -12.15
C ALA A 325 4.97 9.90 -12.25
N VAL A 326 4.35 11.03 -12.56
CA VAL A 326 2.93 11.08 -12.93
C VAL A 326 2.79 10.60 -14.36
N ILE A 327 1.97 9.57 -14.57
CA ILE A 327 1.82 8.90 -15.88
C ILE A 327 0.39 8.89 -16.40
N ALA A 328 -0.51 9.73 -15.86
CA ALA A 328 -1.82 9.95 -16.46
C ALA A 328 -1.68 10.55 -17.86
N ALA A 329 -2.53 10.12 -18.81
CA ALA A 329 -2.51 10.68 -20.16
C ALA A 329 -2.76 12.20 -20.12
N PRO A 330 -1.99 13.00 -20.87
CA PRO A 330 -2.20 14.43 -20.95
C PRO A 330 -3.52 14.72 -21.68
N SER A 331 -4.34 15.60 -21.12
CA SER A 331 -5.56 16.10 -21.79
C SER A 331 -5.31 17.37 -22.58
N ILE A 332 -4.06 17.66 -22.94
CA ILE A 332 -3.65 18.85 -23.66
C ILE A 332 -2.53 18.49 -24.63
N ALA A 333 -2.61 19.00 -25.85
CA ALA A 333 -1.59 18.86 -26.88
C ALA A 333 -1.33 20.20 -27.58
N PRO A 334 -0.12 20.47 -28.09
CA PRO A 334 0.13 21.64 -28.94
C PRO A 334 -0.75 21.62 -30.20
N SER A 335 -1.25 22.78 -30.62
CA SER A 335 -2.04 22.93 -31.84
C SER A 335 -1.78 24.28 -32.50
N GLY A 336 -1.00 24.24 -33.60
CA GLY A 336 -0.48 25.44 -34.25
C GLY A 336 0.41 26.22 -33.30
N ASP A 337 -0.06 27.40 -32.94
CA ASP A 337 0.62 28.39 -32.12
C ASP A 337 0.06 28.39 -30.67
N GLY A 338 -1.07 27.68 -30.44
CA GLY A 338 -1.66 27.42 -29.13
C GLY A 338 -1.77 25.94 -28.78
N HIS A 339 -2.84 25.58 -28.08
CA HIS A 339 -3.06 24.21 -27.60
C HIS A 339 -4.46 23.71 -27.93
N ARG A 340 -4.65 22.40 -27.83
CA ARG A 340 -5.94 21.73 -27.89
C ARG A 340 -6.13 20.94 -26.61
N VAL A 341 -7.23 21.18 -25.91
CA VAL A 341 -7.57 20.57 -24.62
C VAL A 341 -8.74 19.62 -24.82
N GLU A 342 -8.61 18.41 -24.32
CA GLU A 342 -9.68 17.40 -24.30
C GLU A 342 -10.50 17.53 -23.01
N ASP A 343 -11.82 17.61 -23.15
CA ASP A 343 -12.75 17.58 -22.03
C ASP A 343 -13.08 16.14 -21.59
N PHE A 344 -13.85 15.99 -20.50
CA PHE A 344 -14.21 14.68 -19.96
C PHE A 344 -15.17 13.86 -20.85
N ARG A 345 -15.72 14.46 -21.92
CA ARG A 345 -16.59 13.81 -22.91
C ARG A 345 -15.84 13.49 -24.21
N GLY A 346 -14.52 13.70 -24.26
CA GLY A 346 -13.70 13.54 -25.46
C GLY A 346 -13.82 14.69 -26.46
N GLY A 347 -14.47 15.79 -26.08
CA GLY A 347 -14.56 17.01 -26.88
C GLY A 347 -13.22 17.73 -26.90
N LEU A 348 -12.74 18.10 -28.09
CA LEU A 348 -11.49 18.85 -28.26
C LEU A 348 -11.78 20.34 -28.43
N HIS A 349 -11.10 21.16 -27.63
CA HIS A 349 -11.28 22.62 -27.57
C HIS A 349 -9.94 23.32 -27.82
N ASP A 350 -9.90 24.27 -28.75
CA ASP A 350 -8.72 25.09 -28.96
C ASP A 350 -8.53 26.06 -27.78
N TYR A 351 -7.30 26.17 -27.25
CA TYR A 351 -6.94 27.02 -26.13
C TYR A 351 -5.77 27.98 -26.51
N PRO A 352 -5.99 29.31 -26.48
CA PRO A 352 -5.00 30.32 -26.84
C PRO A 352 -3.93 30.54 -25.74
N PRO A 353 -2.82 31.26 -26.00
CA PRO A 353 -2.54 32.02 -27.22
C PRO A 353 -2.14 31.12 -28.37
N ARG A 354 -2.72 31.42 -29.52
CA ARG A 354 -2.20 31.08 -30.83
C ARG A 354 -0.94 31.93 -31.04
#